data_AF-A0A2S7RN23-F1
#
_entry.id   AF-A0A2S7RN23-F1
#
_cell.length_a   1.000
_cell.length_b   1.000
_cell.length_c   1.000
_cell.angle_alpha   90.00
_cell.angle_beta   90.00
_cell.angle_gamma   90.00
#
_symmetry.space_group_name_H-M   'P 1'
#
loop_
_entity.id
_entity.type
_entity.pdbx_description
1 polymer ?
#
loop_
_entity_poly.entity_id
_entity_poly.type
_entity_poly.pdbx_seq_one_letter_code
_entity_poly.pdbx_strand_id
1 'polypeptide(L)'
;NVTINGRRIDSSQYTVESLIDFDTSTIGTRNMRLRLNMNDGLASNEMEVEYGVNWGQTFVLRGLNEATVGAFSLLKEDGQLALHASQGVSGTNLANPVNNHFGRDTYYSIEIMGGTSSNFTYEVAGNSSIRDAINGFNNGQPLPVEKGNVIKVYHVDPQGASQGRNLLMQDELVRDYTIGSNYAYYEVTDNGLEPIITVAAESSPQEFTLGDSTAGINGANLIDHITINGIELAPSLYTVTQLEEFDTSTAGKKDLRIQFETRDGLVSKEIT
;
A
#
# COMPACT_ATOMS: atom_id res chain seq x y z
N ASN A 1 8.51 11.10 34.24
CA ASN A 1 8.51 11.63 35.62
C ASN A 1 9.53 12.75 35.72
N VAL A 2 9.11 13.97 36.03
CA VAL A 2 10.02 15.12 36.21
C VAL A 2 10.49 15.16 37.66
N THR A 3 11.79 15.36 37.86
CA THR A 3 12.39 15.51 39.19
C THR A 3 13.18 16.82 39.29
N ILE A 4 13.05 17.52 40.42
CA ILE A 4 13.87 18.68 40.78
C ILE A 4 14.55 18.36 42.10
N ASN A 5 15.89 18.43 42.14
CA ASN A 5 16.69 18.09 43.32
C ASN A 5 16.35 16.71 43.91
N GLY A 6 16.09 15.72 43.04
CA GLY A 6 15.73 14.35 43.43
C GLY A 6 14.29 14.16 43.95
N ARG A 7 13.47 15.22 44.01
CA ARG A 7 12.05 15.12 44.35
C ARG A 7 11.20 15.08 43.09
N ARG A 8 10.26 14.13 43.02
CA ARG A 8 9.27 14.08 41.96
C ARG A 8 8.36 15.31 42.07
N ILE A 9 8.17 16.00 40.97
CA ILE A 9 7.28 17.15 40.85
C ILE A 9 5.97 16.67 40.20
N ASP A 10 4.85 17.19 40.67
CA ASP A 10 3.53 16.88 40.12
C ASP A 10 3.33 17.60 38.77
N SER A 11 2.64 16.96 37.82
CA SER A 11 2.39 17.55 36.49
C SER A 11 1.58 18.83 36.53
N SER A 12 0.85 19.12 37.61
CA SER A 12 0.15 20.40 37.82
C SER A 12 1.07 21.56 38.18
N GLN A 13 2.36 21.32 38.43
CA GLN A 13 3.33 22.33 38.88
C GLN A 13 4.24 22.85 37.76
N TYR A 14 4.15 22.28 36.56
CA TYR A 14 4.91 22.71 35.40
C TYR A 14 4.08 22.62 34.12
N THR A 15 4.51 23.36 33.10
CA THR A 15 4.09 23.17 31.71
C THR A 15 5.24 22.63 30.88
N VAL A 16 4.90 21.93 29.80
CA VAL A 16 5.86 21.51 28.77
C VAL A 16 5.36 22.08 27.45
N GLU A 17 6.22 22.83 26.78
CA GLU A 17 5.97 23.34 25.45
C GLU A 17 6.99 22.76 24.47
N SER A 18 6.54 22.44 23.26
CA SER A 18 7.46 22.09 22.18
C SER A 18 8.11 23.36 21.65
N LEU A 19 9.42 23.37 21.49
CA LEU A 19 10.14 24.50 20.90
C LEU A 19 10.23 24.39 19.38
N ILE A 20 10.03 23.19 18.85
CA ILE A 20 9.95 22.88 17.42
C ILE A 20 8.79 21.91 17.18
N ASP A 21 8.13 22.02 16.03
CA ASP A 21 7.06 21.07 15.67
C ASP A 21 7.62 19.67 15.41
N PHE A 22 6.76 18.67 15.57
CA PHE A 22 7.08 17.29 15.21
C PHE A 22 7.18 17.17 13.69
N ASP A 23 8.32 16.74 13.18
CA ASP A 23 8.48 16.38 11.77
C ASP A 23 8.22 14.89 11.58
N THR A 24 7.03 14.59 11.06
CA THR A 24 6.57 13.25 10.71
C THR A 24 6.57 13.01 9.20
N SER A 25 7.21 13.89 8.42
CA SER A 25 7.22 13.80 6.94
C SER A 25 8.03 12.62 6.40
N THR A 26 8.91 12.05 7.21
CA THR A 26 9.77 10.91 6.86
C THR A 26 9.89 9.93 8.02
N ILE A 27 10.09 8.65 7.75
CA ILE A 27 10.37 7.65 8.78
C ILE A 27 11.75 7.85 9.42
N GLY A 28 11.99 7.21 10.56
CA GLY A 28 13.25 7.21 11.28
C GLY A 28 13.20 7.95 12.62
N THR A 29 14.33 7.91 13.31
CA THR A 29 14.51 8.48 14.65
C THR A 29 14.95 9.94 14.58
N ARG A 30 14.31 10.81 15.37
CA ARG A 30 14.60 12.25 15.45
C ARG A 30 14.58 12.73 16.89
N ASN A 31 15.23 13.87 17.13
CA ASN A 31 15.14 14.57 18.42
C ASN A 31 14.15 15.74 18.30
N MET A 32 13.29 15.91 19.30
CA MET A 32 12.51 17.11 19.51
C MET A 32 13.11 17.91 20.67
N ARG A 33 12.98 19.24 20.63
CA ARG A 33 13.37 20.09 21.75
C ARG A 33 12.13 20.55 22.50
N LEU A 34 12.09 20.25 23.79
CA LEU A 34 11.02 20.64 24.69
C LEU A 34 11.54 21.66 25.69
N ARG A 35 10.71 22.62 26.07
CA ARG A 35 10.95 23.47 27.23
C ARG A 35 9.97 23.12 28.33
N LEU A 36 10.51 22.82 29.49
CA LEU A 36 9.76 22.68 30.72
C LEU A 36 9.81 24.00 31.47
N ASN A 37 8.66 24.54 31.86
CA ASN A 37 8.55 25.75 32.66
C ASN A 37 7.81 25.43 33.95
N MET A 38 8.36 25.80 35.10
CA MET A 38 7.63 25.71 36.36
C MET A 38 6.53 26.77 36.40
N ASN A 39 5.35 26.41 36.91
CA ASN A 39 4.20 27.30 36.95
C ASN A 39 4.39 28.50 37.90
N ASP A 40 5.32 28.39 38.84
CA ASP A 40 5.74 29.48 39.72
C ASP A 40 6.72 30.46 39.04
N GLY A 41 7.17 30.16 37.82
CA GLY A 41 8.11 30.97 37.04
C GLY A 41 9.56 30.94 37.52
N LEU A 42 9.90 30.10 38.52
CA LEU A 42 11.21 30.11 39.16
C LEU A 42 12.28 29.32 38.41
N ALA A 43 11.87 28.40 37.52
CA ALA A 43 12.79 27.56 36.77
C ALA A 43 12.23 27.19 35.40
N SER A 44 13.12 27.15 34.42
CA SER A 44 12.88 26.54 33.12
C SER A 44 14.06 25.67 32.72
N ASN A 45 13.80 24.64 31.92
CA ASN A 45 14.84 23.79 31.38
C ASN A 45 14.47 23.32 29.97
N GLU A 46 15.46 23.30 29.08
CA GLU A 46 15.33 22.73 27.75
C GLU A 46 15.88 21.31 27.75
N MET A 47 15.18 20.40 27.08
CA MET A 47 15.60 19.02 26.94
C MET A 47 15.36 18.53 25.53
N GLU A 48 16.23 17.65 25.05
CA GLU A 48 16.04 16.93 23.81
C GLU A 48 15.49 15.54 24.10
N VAL A 49 14.41 15.18 23.42
CA VAL A 49 13.74 13.90 23.56
C VAL A 49 13.70 13.23 22.18
N GLU A 50 14.11 11.98 22.13
CA GLU A 50 14.07 11.17 20.92
C GLU A 50 12.65 10.66 20.65
N TYR A 51 12.22 10.69 19.39
CA TYR A 51 11.00 10.06 18.90
C TYR A 51 11.24 9.33 17.58
N GLY A 52 10.54 8.22 17.37
CA GLY A 52 10.56 7.45 16.13
C GLY A 52 9.34 7.73 15.29
N VAL A 53 9.53 7.84 13.97
CA VAL A 53 8.46 7.87 12.98
C VAL A 53 8.53 6.57 12.18
N ASN A 54 7.46 5.79 12.24
CA ASN A 54 7.35 4.47 11.63
C ASN A 54 6.34 4.52 10.48
N TRP A 55 6.32 3.47 9.65
CA TRP A 55 5.27 3.34 8.66
C TRP A 55 3.93 3.05 9.35
N GLY A 56 2.89 3.76 8.92
CA GLY A 56 1.51 3.52 9.35
C GLY A 56 0.78 2.67 8.32
N GLN A 57 -0.43 3.11 7.95
CA GLN A 57 -1.21 2.58 6.83
C GLN A 57 -0.84 3.39 5.57
N THR A 58 0.27 3.04 4.92
CA THR A 58 0.89 3.92 3.91
C THR A 58 1.17 3.18 2.62
N PHE A 59 0.68 3.67 1.49
CA PHE A 59 1.20 3.23 0.19
C PHE A 59 2.32 4.18 -0.28
N VAL A 60 3.39 3.60 -0.80
CA VAL A 60 4.64 4.29 -1.19
C VAL A 60 4.87 4.09 -2.67
N LEU A 61 5.15 5.20 -3.35
CA LEU A 61 5.52 5.23 -4.77
C LEU A 61 7.01 5.51 -4.90
N ARG A 62 7.68 4.75 -5.78
CA ARG A 62 9.12 4.89 -6.05
C ARG A 62 9.38 5.34 -7.49
N GLY A 63 10.33 6.24 -7.64
CA GLY A 63 10.73 6.79 -8.93
C GLY A 63 12.04 6.23 -9.45
N LEU A 64 12.77 7.08 -10.16
CA LEU A 64 14.10 6.77 -10.67
C LEU A 64 15.05 6.36 -9.53
N ASN A 65 15.86 5.33 -9.79
CA ASN A 65 16.78 4.74 -8.81
C ASN A 65 16.08 4.28 -7.51
N GLU A 66 14.78 3.97 -7.60
CA GLU A 66 13.97 3.48 -6.49
C GLU A 66 13.83 4.48 -5.32
N ALA A 67 14.12 5.76 -5.57
CA ALA A 67 13.88 6.83 -4.60
C ALA A 67 12.38 6.93 -4.29
N THR A 68 12.03 7.15 -3.01
CA THR A 68 10.62 7.42 -2.66
C THR A 68 10.22 8.78 -3.23
N VAL A 69 9.19 8.78 -4.08
CA VAL A 69 8.68 9.99 -4.75
C VAL A 69 7.34 10.45 -4.20
N GLY A 70 6.72 9.66 -3.34
CA GLY A 70 5.56 10.01 -2.55
C GLY A 70 5.19 8.87 -1.60
N ALA A 71 4.84 9.23 -0.36
CA ALA A 71 4.25 8.32 0.61
C ALA A 71 2.87 8.86 0.99
N PHE A 72 1.85 8.02 0.92
CA PHE A 72 0.46 8.40 1.10
C PHE A 72 -0.13 7.62 2.27
N SER A 73 -0.19 8.26 3.42
CA SER A 73 -0.60 7.65 4.69
C SER A 73 -2.07 7.91 4.97
N LEU A 74 -2.84 6.85 5.27
CA LEU A 74 -4.19 6.95 5.80
C LEU A 74 -4.12 7.25 7.30
N LEU A 75 -4.59 8.44 7.69
CA LEU A 75 -4.64 8.88 9.08
C LEU A 75 -6.09 9.16 9.48
N LYS A 76 -6.36 9.03 10.79
CA LYS A 76 -7.64 9.39 11.38
C LYS A 76 -7.45 10.60 12.30
N GLU A 77 -7.96 11.74 11.87
CA GLU A 77 -7.85 13.02 12.57
C GLU A 77 -9.26 13.54 12.87
N ASP A 78 -9.54 13.89 14.13
CA ASP A 78 -10.85 14.36 14.58
C ASP A 78 -12.05 13.48 14.17
N GLY A 79 -11.80 12.17 14.04
CA GLY A 79 -12.80 11.17 13.64
C GLY A 79 -12.96 11.00 12.13
N GLN A 80 -12.31 11.81 11.30
CA GLN A 80 -12.32 11.74 9.84
C GLN A 80 -11.07 11.04 9.31
N LEU A 81 -11.25 10.17 8.31
CA LEU A 81 -10.14 9.53 7.60
C LEU A 81 -9.65 10.45 6.47
N ALA A 82 -8.33 10.56 6.33
CA ALA A 82 -7.71 11.33 5.26
C ALA A 82 -6.40 10.70 4.78
N LEU A 83 -6.07 10.88 3.50
CA LEU A 83 -4.77 10.55 2.93
C LEU A 83 -3.84 11.77 3.01
N HIS A 84 -2.67 11.57 3.61
CA HIS A 84 -1.63 12.58 3.72
C HIS A 84 -0.45 12.20 2.84
N ALA A 85 -0.07 13.09 1.93
CA ALA A 85 1.13 12.94 1.12
C ALA A 85 2.36 13.47 1.89
N SER A 86 3.46 12.71 1.86
CA SER A 86 4.72 13.09 2.48
C SER A 86 5.91 12.54 1.70
N GLN A 87 7.12 12.92 2.12
CA GLN A 87 8.37 12.43 1.52
C GLN A 87 8.61 10.95 1.83
N GLY A 88 8.18 10.47 2.99
CA GLY A 88 8.32 9.07 3.41
C GLY A 88 9.73 8.70 3.86
N VAL A 89 10.75 8.91 3.02
CA VAL A 89 12.15 8.54 3.32
C VAL A 89 13.07 9.75 3.28
N SER A 90 13.82 9.97 4.37
CA SER A 90 14.80 11.06 4.47
C SER A 90 15.94 10.92 3.46
N GLY A 91 16.53 12.04 3.02
CA GLY A 91 17.67 12.04 2.11
C GLY A 91 17.32 12.02 0.62
N THR A 92 16.06 11.79 0.26
CA THR A 92 15.58 12.04 -1.10
C THR A 92 15.72 13.53 -1.46
N ASN A 93 16.41 13.83 -2.56
CA ASN A 93 16.46 15.19 -3.09
C ASN A 93 15.12 15.53 -3.77
N LEU A 94 14.29 16.32 -3.10
CA LEU A 94 12.96 16.69 -3.58
C LEU A 94 12.95 17.56 -4.86
N ALA A 95 14.09 18.14 -5.25
CA ALA A 95 14.20 18.88 -6.51
C ALA A 95 14.43 17.96 -7.72
N ASN A 96 14.78 16.69 -7.50
CA ASN A 96 14.93 15.73 -8.58
C ASN A 96 13.57 15.45 -9.24
N PRO A 97 13.57 15.11 -10.54
CA PRO A 97 12.38 14.60 -11.21
C PRO A 97 12.00 13.24 -10.64
N VAL A 98 10.72 12.93 -10.65
CA VAL A 98 10.18 11.61 -10.27
C VAL A 98 10.85 10.50 -11.09
N ASN A 99 10.81 10.62 -12.41
CA ASN A 99 11.61 9.85 -13.35
C ASN A 99 11.71 10.56 -14.71
N ASN A 100 12.84 11.22 -14.97
CA ASN A 100 13.05 12.03 -16.17
C ASN A 100 12.96 11.26 -17.50
N HIS A 101 13.14 9.94 -17.50
CA HIS A 101 13.03 9.12 -18.73
C HIS A 101 11.62 9.12 -19.32
N PHE A 102 10.61 9.37 -18.49
CA PHE A 102 9.20 9.39 -18.90
C PHE A 102 8.72 10.78 -19.32
N GLY A 103 9.56 11.82 -19.21
CA GLY A 103 9.21 13.15 -19.69
C GLY A 103 7.86 13.63 -19.13
N ARG A 104 6.93 14.00 -20.01
CA ARG A 104 5.60 14.49 -19.62
C ARG A 104 4.55 13.40 -19.46
N ASP A 105 4.91 12.14 -19.71
CA ASP A 105 3.98 11.02 -19.59
C ASP A 105 3.69 10.73 -18.12
N THR A 106 2.46 10.30 -17.84
CA THR A 106 2.01 9.92 -16.50
C THR A 106 2.86 8.76 -15.99
N TYR A 107 3.62 9.03 -14.93
CA TYR A 107 4.48 8.06 -14.29
C TYR A 107 3.73 7.25 -13.23
N TYR A 108 2.92 7.92 -12.43
CA TYR A 108 1.95 7.29 -11.55
C TYR A 108 0.66 8.11 -11.48
N SER A 109 -0.42 7.47 -11.09
CA SER A 109 -1.66 8.16 -10.73
C SER A 109 -2.36 7.50 -9.55
N ILE A 110 -3.15 8.31 -8.85
CA ILE A 110 -3.95 7.91 -7.70
C ILE A 110 -5.38 8.34 -7.99
N GLU A 111 -6.30 7.38 -7.97
CA GLU A 111 -7.71 7.59 -8.18
C GLU A 111 -8.49 7.08 -6.96
N ILE A 112 -9.42 7.89 -6.44
CA ILE A 112 -10.31 7.54 -5.33
C ILE A 112 -11.71 7.34 -5.89
N MET A 113 -12.24 6.13 -5.73
CA MET A 113 -13.56 5.73 -6.22
C MET A 113 -14.53 5.60 -5.03
N GLY A 114 -15.69 6.26 -5.13
CA GLY A 114 -16.82 6.08 -4.21
C GLY A 114 -17.91 5.29 -4.90
N GLY A 115 -17.93 3.97 -4.71
CA GLY A 115 -18.77 3.08 -5.52
C GLY A 115 -18.28 2.99 -6.96
N THR A 116 -19.13 3.31 -7.94
CA THR A 116 -18.80 3.22 -9.37
C THR A 116 -18.31 4.54 -9.98
N SER A 117 -18.25 5.63 -9.22
CA SER A 117 -17.77 6.93 -9.70
C SER A 117 -16.43 7.30 -9.10
N SER A 118 -15.59 7.91 -9.94
CA SER A 118 -14.35 8.56 -9.51
C SER A 118 -14.68 9.88 -8.81
N ASN A 119 -14.21 10.03 -7.57
CA ASN A 119 -14.40 11.23 -6.76
C ASN A 119 -13.17 12.14 -6.79
N PHE A 120 -11.99 11.58 -7.10
CA PHE A 120 -10.73 12.31 -7.15
C PHE A 120 -9.72 11.55 -8.01
N THR A 121 -8.97 12.28 -8.84
CA THR A 121 -7.85 11.75 -9.62
C THR A 121 -6.66 12.70 -9.52
N TYR A 122 -5.49 12.13 -9.27
CA TYR A 122 -4.22 12.85 -9.25
C TYR A 122 -3.20 12.11 -10.12
N GLU A 123 -2.61 12.82 -11.09
CA GLU A 123 -1.62 12.27 -12.02
C GLU A 123 -0.31 13.02 -11.88
N VAL A 124 0.80 12.28 -11.93
CA VAL A 124 2.14 12.84 -11.83
C VAL A 124 2.95 12.43 -13.04
N ALA A 125 3.46 13.41 -13.77
CA ALA A 125 4.35 13.20 -14.90
C ALA A 125 5.77 12.82 -14.44
N GLY A 126 6.50 12.05 -15.26
CA GLY A 126 7.87 11.65 -14.94
C GLY A 126 8.83 12.81 -14.69
N ASN A 127 8.68 13.93 -15.39
CA ASN A 127 9.52 15.11 -15.25
C ASN A 127 9.08 16.08 -14.14
N SER A 128 7.96 15.82 -13.46
CA SER A 128 7.57 16.58 -12.28
C SER A 128 8.64 16.44 -11.21
N SER A 129 8.94 17.52 -10.47
CA SER A 129 9.81 17.40 -9.31
C SER A 129 9.12 16.58 -8.23
N ILE A 130 9.88 15.83 -7.43
CA ILE A 130 9.33 15.05 -6.31
C ILE A 130 8.58 15.97 -5.33
N ARG A 131 9.08 17.19 -5.10
CA ARG A 131 8.40 18.19 -4.28
C ARG A 131 7.01 18.51 -4.82
N ASP A 132 6.89 18.77 -6.12
CA ASP A 132 5.60 19.12 -6.74
C ASP A 132 4.66 17.92 -6.79
N ALA A 133 5.20 16.72 -6.94
CA ALA A 133 4.45 15.46 -6.89
C ALA A 133 3.85 15.17 -5.51
N ILE A 134 4.53 15.56 -4.43
CA ILE A 134 4.03 15.43 -3.05
C ILE A 134 3.07 16.58 -2.74
N ASN A 135 3.51 17.83 -2.94
CA ASN A 135 2.75 19.02 -2.58
C ASN A 135 1.56 19.29 -3.51
N GLY A 136 1.55 18.69 -4.70
CA GLY A 136 0.43 18.80 -5.64
C GLY A 136 -0.75 17.90 -5.27
N PHE A 137 -0.53 16.83 -4.50
CA PHE A 137 -1.60 15.95 -4.07
C PHE A 137 -2.61 16.72 -3.23
N ASN A 138 -3.84 16.83 -3.74
CA ASN A 138 -4.93 17.62 -3.16
C ASN A 138 -4.48 19.05 -2.75
N ASN A 139 -3.66 19.69 -3.60
CA ASN A 139 -3.11 21.03 -3.37
C ASN A 139 -2.33 21.15 -2.02
N GLY A 140 -1.70 20.05 -1.60
CA GLY A 140 -0.89 19.99 -0.39
C GLY A 140 -1.71 19.86 0.89
N GLN A 141 -3.03 19.67 0.79
CA GLN A 141 -3.91 19.40 1.92
C GLN A 141 -4.18 17.90 2.04
N PRO A 142 -4.44 17.37 3.25
CA PRO A 142 -4.95 16.02 3.41
C PRO A 142 -6.21 15.81 2.57
N LEU A 143 -6.31 14.68 1.87
CA LEU A 143 -7.50 14.34 1.08
C LEU A 143 -8.46 13.52 1.94
N PRO A 144 -9.65 14.05 2.30
CA PRO A 144 -10.64 13.28 3.00
C PRO A 144 -11.08 12.05 2.21
N VAL A 145 -11.20 10.91 2.89
CA VAL A 145 -11.71 9.66 2.32
C VAL A 145 -12.71 9.03 3.29
N GLU A 146 -13.59 8.20 2.74
CA GLU A 146 -14.60 7.49 3.52
C GLU A 146 -14.35 5.99 3.50
N LYS A 147 -14.82 5.30 4.54
CA LYS A 147 -14.84 3.84 4.56
C LYS A 147 -15.58 3.31 3.31
N GLY A 148 -15.00 2.30 2.67
CA GLY A 148 -15.50 1.72 1.42
C GLY A 148 -15.10 2.48 0.17
N ASN A 149 -14.37 3.60 0.28
CA ASN A 149 -13.68 4.16 -0.88
C ASN A 149 -12.60 3.19 -1.36
N VAL A 150 -12.44 3.09 -2.68
CA VAL A 150 -11.38 2.29 -3.30
C VAL A 150 -10.33 3.22 -3.88
N ILE A 151 -9.09 3.05 -3.44
CA ILE A 151 -7.91 3.72 -3.95
C ILE A 151 -7.32 2.85 -5.04
N LYS A 152 -7.35 3.34 -6.28
CA LYS A 152 -6.66 2.74 -7.43
C LYS A 152 -5.36 3.47 -7.65
N VAL A 153 -4.25 2.75 -7.57
CA VAL A 153 -2.90 3.30 -7.70
C VAL A 153 -2.25 2.70 -8.94
N TYR A 154 -2.01 3.54 -9.93
CA TYR A 154 -1.30 3.19 -11.15
C TYR A 154 0.19 3.52 -11.04
N HIS A 155 1.03 2.66 -11.58
CA HIS A 155 2.46 2.92 -11.77
C HIS A 155 2.91 2.39 -13.13
N VAL A 156 3.56 3.22 -13.96
CA VAL A 156 3.97 2.83 -15.33
C VAL A 156 5.05 1.74 -15.36
N ASP A 157 5.88 1.68 -14.32
CA ASP A 157 6.97 0.72 -14.17
C ASP A 157 6.90 0.07 -12.77
N PRO A 158 5.94 -0.83 -12.52
CA PRO A 158 5.61 -1.30 -11.18
C PRO A 158 6.67 -2.23 -10.58
N GLN A 159 7.44 -2.95 -11.42
CA GLN A 159 8.35 -4.00 -10.96
C GLN A 159 9.73 -3.49 -10.49
N GLY A 160 10.12 -2.28 -10.89
CA GLY A 160 11.39 -1.69 -10.49
C GLY A 160 12.62 -2.51 -10.87
N ALA A 161 13.77 -2.25 -10.22
CA ALA A 161 15.03 -2.93 -10.52
C ALA A 161 15.37 -4.01 -9.47
N SER A 162 15.00 -3.78 -8.22
CA SER A 162 15.25 -4.67 -7.08
C SER A 162 14.01 -4.99 -6.25
N GLN A 163 13.02 -4.10 -6.27
CA GLN A 163 11.76 -4.17 -5.52
C GLN A 163 10.65 -3.50 -6.33
N GLY A 164 9.41 -3.82 -5.98
CA GLY A 164 8.23 -3.10 -6.46
C GLY A 164 8.32 -1.59 -6.25
N ARG A 165 7.64 -0.84 -7.12
CA ARG A 165 7.57 0.64 -7.06
C ARG A 165 6.23 1.18 -6.60
N ASN A 166 5.27 0.30 -6.35
CA ASN A 166 4.00 0.61 -5.72
C ASN A 166 3.82 -0.35 -4.54
N LEU A 167 4.15 0.13 -3.34
CA LEU A 167 4.30 -0.70 -2.16
C LEU A 167 3.28 -0.30 -1.10
N LEU A 168 2.62 -1.26 -0.47
CA LEU A 168 1.90 -1.05 0.78
C LEU A 168 2.85 -1.32 1.94
N MET A 169 3.02 -0.32 2.79
CA MET A 169 3.75 -0.38 4.05
C MET A 169 2.72 -0.44 5.17
N GLN A 170 2.69 -1.56 5.89
CA GLN A 170 1.77 -1.79 7.00
C GLN A 170 2.45 -2.63 8.07
N ASP A 171 2.40 -2.18 9.33
CA ASP A 171 2.96 -2.90 10.48
C ASP A 171 4.44 -3.30 10.26
N GLU A 172 5.23 -2.40 9.68
CA GLU A 172 6.64 -2.60 9.27
C GLU A 172 6.86 -3.67 8.17
N LEU A 173 5.78 -4.21 7.59
CA LEU A 173 5.84 -5.11 6.44
C LEU A 173 5.72 -4.31 5.15
N VAL A 174 6.51 -4.72 4.15
CA VAL A 174 6.50 -4.17 2.80
C VAL A 174 5.91 -5.20 1.86
N ARG A 175 4.84 -4.85 1.15
CA ARG A 175 4.19 -5.75 0.17
C ARG A 175 3.87 -4.99 -1.11
N ASP A 176 3.98 -5.68 -2.25
CA ASP A 176 3.59 -5.16 -3.56
C ASP A 176 2.32 -5.86 -4.02
N TYR A 177 1.24 -5.10 -4.22
CA TYR A 177 -0.06 -5.62 -4.63
C TYR A 177 -0.40 -5.32 -6.10
N THR A 178 0.58 -4.94 -6.91
CA THR A 178 0.37 -4.72 -8.35
C THR A 178 0.24 -6.02 -9.15
N ILE A 179 0.81 -7.12 -8.62
CA ILE A 179 0.73 -8.53 -9.09
C ILE A 179 0.55 -8.65 -10.60
N GLY A 180 1.65 -8.57 -11.36
CA GLY A 180 1.64 -8.77 -12.82
C GLY A 180 0.96 -7.66 -13.63
N SER A 181 0.45 -6.61 -12.98
CA SER A 181 -0.18 -5.46 -13.61
C SER A 181 0.50 -4.14 -13.22
N ASN A 182 0.00 -3.03 -13.77
CA ASN A 182 0.43 -1.67 -13.40
C ASN A 182 -0.41 -1.06 -12.28
N TYR A 183 -1.34 -1.80 -11.67
CA TYR A 183 -2.32 -1.27 -10.73
C TYR A 183 -2.35 -2.03 -9.41
N ALA A 184 -2.36 -1.30 -8.31
CA ALA A 184 -2.77 -1.83 -7.00
C ALA A 184 -4.10 -1.17 -6.58
N TYR A 185 -4.90 -1.90 -5.82
CA TYR A 185 -6.21 -1.45 -5.34
C TYR A 185 -6.30 -1.64 -3.84
N TYR A 186 -6.75 -0.62 -3.12
CA TYR A 186 -6.90 -0.65 -1.67
C TYR A 186 -8.29 -0.15 -1.28
N GLU A 187 -9.02 -0.90 -0.46
CA GLU A 187 -10.23 -0.44 0.20
C GLU A 187 -9.86 0.31 1.49
N VAL A 188 -10.47 1.47 1.69
CA VAL A 188 -10.39 2.19 2.96
C VAL A 188 -11.32 1.51 3.97
N THR A 189 -10.75 0.95 5.04
CA THR A 189 -11.51 0.30 6.12
C THR A 189 -11.31 1.05 7.45
N ASP A 190 -12.05 0.65 8.49
CA ASP A 190 -11.83 1.18 9.84
C ASP A 190 -10.45 0.80 10.40
N ASN A 191 -9.83 -0.25 9.85
CA ASN A 191 -8.56 -0.80 10.31
C ASN A 191 -7.36 -0.32 9.47
N GLY A 192 -7.60 0.34 8.33
CA GLY A 192 -6.52 0.79 7.45
C GLY A 192 -6.81 0.62 5.97
N LEU A 193 -5.75 0.33 5.21
CA LEU A 193 -5.82 0.07 3.77
C LEU A 193 -5.80 -1.44 3.54
N GLU A 194 -6.91 -2.00 3.07
CA GLU A 194 -7.00 -3.43 2.76
C GLU A 194 -6.82 -3.67 1.25
N PRO A 195 -5.86 -4.48 0.81
CA PRO A 195 -5.64 -4.75 -0.61
C PRO A 195 -6.82 -5.52 -1.22
N ILE A 196 -7.29 -5.07 -2.38
CA ILE A 196 -8.34 -5.74 -3.15
C ILE A 196 -7.70 -6.64 -4.20
N ILE A 197 -7.97 -7.94 -4.08
CA ILE A 197 -7.44 -8.97 -4.98
C ILE A 197 -8.60 -9.85 -5.46
N THR A 198 -9.08 -9.57 -6.67
CA THR A 198 -10.14 -10.36 -7.31
C THR A 198 -9.53 -11.33 -8.31
N VAL A 199 -9.44 -12.60 -7.93
CA VAL A 199 -8.99 -13.68 -8.82
C VAL A 199 -10.17 -14.31 -9.55
N ALA A 200 -10.07 -14.42 -10.87
CA ALA A 200 -10.96 -15.19 -11.73
C ALA A 200 -10.15 -16.04 -12.70
N ALA A 201 -10.65 -17.22 -13.06
CA ALA A 201 -10.05 -18.09 -14.06
C ALA A 201 -11.02 -18.29 -15.23
N GLU A 202 -10.50 -18.25 -16.44
CA GLU A 202 -11.20 -18.75 -17.62
C GLU A 202 -10.70 -20.16 -17.91
N SER A 203 -11.64 -21.08 -18.12
CA SER A 203 -11.36 -22.50 -18.28
C SER A 203 -12.05 -23.07 -19.50
N SER A 204 -11.36 -23.98 -20.19
CA SER A 204 -11.91 -24.79 -21.26
C SER A 204 -12.46 -26.10 -20.69
N PRO A 205 -13.79 -26.33 -20.69
CA PRO A 205 -14.38 -27.55 -20.15
C PRO A 205 -13.99 -28.77 -20.99
N GLN A 206 -13.86 -29.92 -20.31
CA GLN A 206 -13.58 -31.21 -20.94
C GLN A 206 -14.77 -32.16 -20.74
N GLU A 207 -15.12 -32.90 -21.81
CA GLU A 207 -16.18 -33.90 -21.81
C GLU A 207 -15.58 -35.31 -21.64
N PHE A 208 -16.25 -36.13 -20.82
CA PHE A 208 -15.90 -37.52 -20.57
C PHE A 208 -17.12 -38.42 -20.77
N THR A 209 -16.90 -39.68 -21.15
CA THR A 209 -17.95 -40.70 -21.11
C THR A 209 -18.07 -41.24 -19.67
N LEU A 210 -19.29 -41.63 -19.28
CA LEU A 210 -19.55 -42.22 -17.96
C LEU A 210 -18.64 -43.43 -17.71
N GLY A 211 -17.84 -43.37 -16.65
CA GLY A 211 -16.88 -44.39 -16.26
C GLY A 211 -15.51 -44.31 -16.93
N ASP A 212 -15.23 -43.27 -17.72
CA ASP A 212 -13.91 -43.06 -18.33
C ASP A 212 -12.82 -42.95 -17.26
N SER A 213 -11.64 -43.50 -17.58
CA SER A 213 -10.43 -43.29 -16.78
C SER A 213 -9.85 -41.91 -17.08
N THR A 214 -9.56 -41.15 -16.05
CA THR A 214 -8.94 -39.82 -16.13
C THR A 214 -7.47 -39.85 -15.71
N ALA A 215 -6.90 -41.04 -15.54
CA ALA A 215 -5.49 -41.22 -15.18
C ALA A 215 -4.56 -40.54 -16.20
N GLY A 216 -3.71 -39.63 -15.72
CA GLY A 216 -2.76 -38.88 -16.55
C GLY A 216 -3.30 -37.58 -17.14
N ILE A 217 -4.57 -37.25 -16.92
CA ILE A 217 -5.14 -35.95 -17.26
C ILE A 217 -4.88 -35.00 -16.09
N ASN A 218 -4.17 -33.91 -16.35
CA ASN A 218 -3.96 -32.84 -15.37
C ASN A 218 -5.00 -31.75 -15.57
N GLY A 219 -5.94 -31.63 -14.64
CA GLY A 219 -7.00 -30.64 -14.67
C GLY A 219 -6.51 -29.20 -14.52
N ALA A 220 -5.28 -28.97 -14.03
CA ALA A 220 -4.67 -27.64 -14.08
C ALA A 220 -4.49 -27.12 -15.51
N ASN A 221 -4.40 -28.00 -16.50
CA ASN A 221 -4.29 -27.64 -17.92
C ASN A 221 -5.63 -27.20 -18.54
N LEU A 222 -6.75 -27.33 -17.82
CA LEU A 222 -8.05 -26.84 -18.27
C LEU A 222 -8.20 -25.33 -18.06
N ILE A 223 -7.28 -24.70 -17.34
CA ILE A 223 -7.25 -23.26 -17.15
C ILE A 223 -6.53 -22.62 -18.33
N ASP A 224 -7.26 -21.81 -19.10
CA ASP A 224 -6.72 -21.09 -20.25
C ASP A 224 -5.88 -19.90 -19.77
N HIS A 225 -6.46 -19.11 -18.87
CA HIS A 225 -5.76 -18.01 -18.22
C HIS A 225 -6.41 -17.61 -16.89
N ILE A 226 -5.66 -16.88 -16.08
CA ILE A 226 -6.10 -16.36 -14.78
C ILE A 226 -5.97 -14.84 -14.82
N THR A 227 -6.98 -14.16 -14.31
CA THR A 227 -6.96 -12.72 -14.14
C THR A 227 -6.91 -12.35 -12.65
N ILE A 228 -6.14 -11.31 -12.33
CA ILE A 228 -6.23 -10.58 -11.06
C ILE A 228 -6.72 -9.18 -11.36
N ASN A 229 -7.81 -8.78 -10.70
CA ASN A 229 -8.45 -7.49 -10.90
C ASN A 229 -8.77 -7.20 -12.39
N GLY A 230 -9.14 -8.26 -13.13
CA GLY A 230 -9.46 -8.19 -14.55
C GLY A 230 -8.27 -8.14 -15.51
N ILE A 231 -7.03 -8.22 -15.00
CA ILE A 231 -5.82 -8.26 -15.81
C ILE A 231 -5.30 -9.69 -15.87
N GLU A 232 -5.11 -10.20 -17.09
CA GLU A 232 -4.52 -11.51 -17.34
C GLU A 232 -3.09 -11.58 -16.80
N LEU A 233 -2.82 -12.60 -15.98
CA LEU A 233 -1.49 -12.87 -15.46
C LEU A 233 -0.68 -13.72 -16.43
N ALA A 234 0.59 -13.35 -16.62
CA ALA A 234 1.53 -14.23 -17.29
C ALA A 234 1.64 -15.58 -16.55
N PRO A 235 1.65 -16.73 -17.27
CA PRO A 235 1.77 -18.06 -16.64
C PRO A 235 3.03 -18.23 -15.77
N SER A 236 4.07 -17.42 -16.01
CA SER A 236 5.29 -17.38 -15.20
C SER A 236 5.12 -16.72 -13.84
N LEU A 237 3.95 -16.14 -13.50
CA LEU A 237 3.69 -15.49 -12.22
C LEU A 237 2.87 -16.34 -11.25
N TYR A 238 2.30 -17.47 -11.68
CA TYR A 238 1.47 -18.31 -10.83
C TYR A 238 1.63 -19.81 -11.06
N THR A 239 1.11 -20.59 -10.11
CA THR A 239 0.95 -22.04 -10.21
C THR A 239 -0.51 -22.42 -10.02
N VAL A 240 -0.92 -23.49 -10.71
CA VAL A 240 -2.23 -24.13 -10.54
C VAL A 240 -2.01 -25.58 -10.16
N THR A 241 -2.64 -26.01 -9.09
CA THR A 241 -2.57 -27.38 -8.59
C THR A 241 -3.97 -27.97 -8.52
N GLN A 242 -4.18 -29.13 -9.14
CA GLN A 242 -5.44 -29.87 -9.01
C GLN A 242 -5.58 -30.43 -7.59
N LEU A 243 -6.74 -30.20 -6.95
CA LEU A 243 -6.99 -30.62 -5.56
C LEU A 243 -7.79 -31.92 -5.44
N GLU A 244 -8.46 -32.34 -6.51
CA GLU A 244 -9.26 -33.57 -6.53
C GLU A 244 -9.24 -34.25 -7.89
N GLU A 245 -9.59 -35.54 -7.94
CA GLU A 245 -9.71 -36.28 -9.20
C GLU A 245 -11.02 -35.94 -9.92
N PHE A 246 -11.05 -36.14 -11.23
CA PHE A 246 -12.28 -36.01 -12.02
C PHE A 246 -13.31 -37.09 -11.61
N ASP A 247 -14.55 -36.68 -11.33
CA ASP A 247 -15.67 -37.61 -11.07
C ASP A 247 -16.36 -38.01 -12.39
N THR A 248 -15.99 -39.19 -12.91
CA THR A 248 -16.68 -39.83 -14.05
C THR A 248 -17.68 -40.90 -13.62
N SER A 249 -17.96 -41.05 -12.32
CA SER A 249 -18.83 -42.13 -11.79
C SER A 249 -20.33 -41.87 -12.00
N THR A 250 -20.70 -40.62 -12.28
CA THR A 250 -22.07 -40.19 -12.54
C THR A 250 -22.10 -39.19 -13.68
N ALA A 251 -23.20 -39.17 -14.45
CA ALA A 251 -23.37 -38.26 -15.56
C ALA A 251 -23.82 -36.86 -15.09
N GLY A 252 -23.44 -35.82 -15.82
CA GLY A 252 -23.84 -34.43 -15.57
C GLY A 252 -22.64 -33.49 -15.50
N LYS A 253 -22.90 -32.20 -15.30
CA LYS A 253 -21.85 -31.22 -15.07
C LYS A 253 -21.21 -31.45 -13.71
N LYS A 254 -19.88 -31.43 -13.68
CA LYS A 254 -19.04 -31.60 -12.50
C LYS A 254 -18.04 -30.46 -12.49
N ASP A 255 -17.85 -29.88 -11.32
CA ASP A 255 -16.81 -28.89 -11.11
C ASP A 255 -15.54 -29.59 -10.64
N LEU A 256 -14.38 -28.99 -10.92
CA LEU A 256 -13.08 -29.50 -10.51
C LEU A 256 -12.41 -28.46 -9.62
N ARG A 257 -12.14 -28.82 -8.37
CA ARG A 257 -11.43 -27.93 -7.46
C ARG A 257 -9.94 -27.87 -7.80
N ILE A 258 -9.46 -26.65 -7.94
CA ILE A 258 -8.05 -26.33 -8.17
C ILE A 258 -7.59 -25.24 -7.21
N GLN A 259 -6.29 -25.26 -6.90
CA GLN A 259 -5.62 -24.24 -6.11
C GLN A 259 -4.81 -23.33 -7.02
N PHE A 260 -5.11 -22.04 -6.99
CA PHE A 260 -4.29 -20.99 -7.58
C PHE A 260 -3.38 -20.40 -6.51
N GLU A 261 -2.09 -20.22 -6.84
CA GLU A 261 -1.13 -19.50 -6.00
C GLU A 261 -0.23 -18.59 -6.85
N THR A 262 -0.06 -17.34 -6.42
CA THR A 262 0.96 -16.47 -7.00
C THR A 262 2.34 -16.91 -6.52
N ARG A 263 3.36 -16.85 -7.39
CA ARG A 263 4.71 -17.31 -7.05
C ARG A 263 5.40 -16.48 -5.98
N ASP A 264 4.95 -15.25 -5.75
CA ASP A 264 5.38 -14.40 -4.64
C ASP A 264 4.72 -14.77 -3.29
N GLY A 265 3.76 -15.70 -3.29
CA GLY A 265 3.05 -16.19 -2.12
C GLY A 265 2.03 -15.21 -1.54
N LEU A 266 1.72 -14.10 -2.22
CA LEU A 266 0.77 -13.09 -1.74
C LEU A 266 -0.69 -13.53 -1.87
N VAL A 267 -1.01 -14.37 -2.85
CA VAL A 267 -2.38 -14.80 -3.14
C VAL A 267 -2.43 -16.31 -3.25
N SER A 268 -3.34 -16.91 -2.49
CA SER A 268 -3.70 -18.31 -2.57
C SER A 268 -5.23 -18.41 -2.55
N LYS A 269 -5.83 -19.02 -3.57
CA LYS A 269 -7.29 -19.15 -3.71
C LYS A 269 -7.70 -20.47 -4.35
N GLU A 270 -8.69 -21.14 -3.77
CA GLU A 270 -9.38 -22.26 -4.39
C GLU A 270 -10.37 -21.74 -5.45
N ILE A 271 -10.37 -22.38 -6.62
CA ILE A 271 -11.26 -22.09 -7.75
C ILE A 271 -12.01 -23.38 -8.09
N THR A 272 -13.27 -23.24 -8.48
CA THR A 272 -14.21 -24.34 -8.78
C THR A 272 -14.93 -24.04 -10.09
#